data_AF-A0A258MR90-F1
#
_entry.id   AF-A0A258MR90-F1
#
_cell.length_a   1.000
_cell.length_b   1.000
_cell.length_c   1.000
_cell.angle_alpha   90.00
_cell.angle_beta   90.00
_cell.angle_gamma   90.00
#
_symmetry.space_group_name_H-M   'P 1'
#
loop_
_entity.id
_entity.type
_entity.pdbx_description
1 polymer ?
#
loop_
_entity_poly.entity_id
_entity_poly.type
_entity_poly.pdbx_seq_one_letter_code
_entity_poly.pdbx_strand_id
1 'polypeptide(L)'
;MNVKTKNIAREWIDPDDAPEVTAEDLKRGVWSIDGEVVSEREGREAFAKKLRGRPVGSVSKHPKKLTTIRLSAEVIEQFKAAGSGWQTKIDLALKDWLLTHQP
;
A
#
# COMPACT_ATOMS: atom_id res chain seq x y z
N MET A 1 -16.19 16.28 -20.97
CA MET A 1 -14.75 15.94 -21.07
C MET A 1 -14.42 15.74 -22.54
N ASN A 2 -13.69 16.66 -23.16
CA ASN A 2 -13.40 16.61 -24.60
C ASN A 2 -11.98 16.08 -24.80
N VAL A 3 -11.84 14.81 -25.22
CA VAL A 3 -10.54 14.21 -25.51
C VAL A 3 -10.21 14.46 -26.97
N LYS A 4 -9.21 15.31 -27.24
CA LYS A 4 -8.71 15.54 -28.60
C LYS A 4 -7.88 14.32 -29.01
N THR A 5 -8.41 13.48 -29.88
CA THR A 5 -7.69 12.32 -30.44
C THR A 5 -6.61 12.83 -31.40
N LYS A 6 -5.34 12.47 -31.15
CA LYS A 6 -4.21 12.85 -32.01
C LYS A 6 -4.30 12.05 -33.31
N ASN A 7 -4.43 12.74 -34.44
CA ASN A 7 -4.40 12.16 -35.76
C ASN A 7 -2.94 11.80 -36.10
N ILE A 8 -2.55 10.54 -35.89
CA ILE A 8 -1.29 9.99 -36.42
C ILE A 8 -1.64 9.10 -37.61
N ALA A 9 -1.02 9.37 -38.76
CA ALA A 9 -1.33 8.69 -40.02
C ALA A 9 -0.82 7.23 -40.09
N ARG A 10 0.02 6.81 -39.13
CA ARG A 10 0.44 5.42 -38.90
C ARG A 10 0.70 5.20 -37.40
N GLU A 11 0.18 4.10 -36.88
CA GLU A 11 0.48 3.59 -35.53
C GLU A 11 1.96 3.17 -35.53
N TRP A 12 2.79 3.85 -34.75
CA TRP A 12 4.19 3.47 -34.58
C TRP A 12 4.23 2.23 -33.70
N ILE A 13 4.59 1.10 -34.32
CA ILE A 13 4.81 -0.17 -33.65
C ILE A 13 6.30 -0.21 -33.31
N ASP A 14 6.62 -0.35 -32.03
CA ASP A 14 8.00 -0.42 -31.56
C ASP A 14 8.66 -1.69 -32.12
N PRO A 15 9.72 -1.60 -32.94
CA PRO A 15 10.40 -2.77 -33.48
C PRO A 15 11.03 -3.66 -32.41
N ASP A 16 11.23 -3.14 -31.19
CA ASP A 16 11.68 -3.90 -30.02
C ASP A 16 10.52 -4.27 -29.07
N ASP A 17 9.25 -4.09 -29.46
CA ASP A 17 8.10 -4.50 -28.65
C ASP A 17 8.17 -6.02 -28.39
N ALA A 18 8.39 -6.38 -27.13
CA ALA A 18 8.52 -7.76 -26.73
C ALA A 18 7.17 -8.47 -26.93
N PRO A 19 7.17 -9.74 -27.38
CA PRO A 19 5.93 -10.50 -27.49
C PRO A 19 5.25 -10.60 -26.13
N GLU A 20 3.91 -10.59 -26.15
CA GLU A 20 3.09 -10.84 -24.97
C GLU A 20 3.50 -12.17 -24.33
N VAL A 21 3.86 -12.13 -23.04
CA VAL A 21 4.25 -13.32 -22.29
C VAL A 21 3.02 -14.22 -22.11
N THR A 22 2.99 -15.36 -22.81
CA THR A 22 1.86 -16.28 -22.75
C THR A 22 1.96 -17.23 -21.54
N ALA A 23 0.87 -17.90 -21.21
CA ALA A 23 0.86 -18.93 -20.17
C ALA A 23 1.78 -20.12 -20.50
N GLU A 24 2.10 -20.35 -21.77
CA GLU A 24 3.05 -21.38 -22.19
C GLU A 24 4.50 -20.96 -21.90
N ASP A 25 4.81 -19.68 -22.06
CA ASP A 25 6.12 -19.11 -21.71
C ASP A 25 6.37 -19.19 -20.21
N LEU A 26 5.34 -18.93 -19.39
CA LEU A 26 5.41 -19.10 -17.94
C LEU A 26 5.70 -20.56 -17.52
N LYS A 27 5.16 -21.55 -18.26
CA LYS A 27 5.41 -22.97 -17.99
C LYS A 27 6.82 -23.42 -18.39
N ARG A 28 7.42 -22.76 -19.39
CA ARG A 28 8.81 -23.00 -19.83
C ARG A 28 9.83 -22.25 -18.98
N GLY A 29 9.37 -21.31 -18.15
CA GLY A 29 10.21 -20.53 -17.26
C GLY A 29 11.06 -21.41 -16.34
N VAL A 30 12.35 -21.09 -16.25
CA VAL A 30 13.30 -21.74 -15.36
C VAL A 30 13.34 -20.96 -14.04
N TRP A 31 13.24 -21.66 -12.92
CA TRP A 31 13.39 -21.04 -11.61
C TRP A 31 14.84 -20.63 -11.40
N SER A 32 15.07 -19.38 -11.03
CA SER A 32 16.40 -18.89 -10.66
C SER A 32 16.36 -17.98 -9.44
N ILE A 33 17.41 -18.04 -8.62
CA ILE A 33 17.62 -17.17 -7.47
C ILE A 33 19.01 -16.56 -7.65
N ASP A 34 19.11 -15.24 -7.68
CA ASP A 34 20.38 -14.50 -7.83
C ASP A 34 21.19 -14.91 -9.08
N GLY A 35 20.51 -15.38 -10.13
CA GLY A 35 21.15 -15.84 -11.38
C GLY A 35 21.52 -17.32 -11.41
N GLU A 36 21.39 -18.05 -10.31
CA GLU A 36 21.56 -19.51 -10.29
C GLU A 36 20.25 -20.23 -10.56
N VAL A 37 20.27 -21.22 -11.45
CA VAL A 37 19.12 -22.07 -11.76
C VAL A 37 18.86 -23.02 -10.59
N VAL A 38 17.68 -22.90 -9.99
CA VAL A 38 17.26 -23.71 -8.84
C VAL A 38 16.10 -24.61 -9.21
N SER A 39 15.85 -25.63 -8.38
CA SER A 39 14.65 -26.45 -8.53
C SER A 39 13.38 -25.63 -8.28
N GLU A 40 12.26 -26.02 -8.89
CA GLU A 40 10.96 -25.36 -8.67
C GLU A 40 10.60 -25.27 -7.18
N ARG A 41 10.88 -26.33 -6.43
CA ARG A 41 10.60 -26.37 -5.00
C ARG A 41 11.39 -25.32 -4.24
N GLU A 42 12.69 -25.23 -4.49
CA GLU A 42 13.57 -24.27 -3.81
C GLU A 42 13.24 -22.83 -4.21
N GLY A 43 12.95 -22.59 -5.49
CA GLY A 43 12.47 -21.32 -6.00
C GLY A 43 11.17 -20.86 -5.34
N ARG A 44 10.18 -21.75 -5.21
CA ARG A 44 8.92 -21.47 -4.51
C ARG A 44 9.12 -21.23 -3.02
N GLU A 45 9.97 -22.00 -2.36
CA GLU A 45 10.28 -21.82 -0.93
C GLU A 45 10.96 -20.47 -0.66
N ALA A 46 11.91 -20.06 -1.51
CA ALA A 46 12.57 -18.77 -1.41
C ALA A 46 11.61 -17.59 -1.71
N PHE A 47 10.76 -17.74 -2.73
CA PHE A 47 9.75 -16.74 -3.06
C PHE A 47 8.74 -16.56 -1.93
N ALA A 48 8.25 -17.66 -1.33
CA ALA A 48 7.34 -17.63 -0.18
C ALA A 48 7.97 -16.96 1.06
N LYS A 49 9.28 -17.15 1.29
CA LYS A 49 10.01 -16.45 2.37
C LYS A 49 10.07 -14.94 2.15
N LYS A 50 10.29 -14.49 0.90
CA LYS A 50 10.33 -13.07 0.52
C LYS A 50 8.95 -12.41 0.45
N LEU A 51 7.90 -13.18 0.12
CA LEU A 51 6.50 -12.74 0.05
C LEU A 51 5.84 -12.50 1.41
N ARG A 52 6.54 -12.69 2.53
CA ARG A 52 6.08 -12.17 3.81
C ARG A 52 5.97 -10.65 3.66
N GLY A 53 4.76 -10.18 3.35
CA GLY A 53 4.39 -8.77 3.38
C GLY A 53 4.62 -8.19 4.78
N ARG A 54 4.11 -6.96 5.02
CA ARG A 54 4.25 -6.23 6.28
C ARG A 54 4.28 -7.20 7.49
N PRO A 55 5.35 -7.18 8.31
CA PRO A 55 5.65 -8.26 9.25
C PRO A 55 4.42 -8.62 10.09
N VAL A 56 4.17 -9.93 10.23
CA VAL A 56 3.15 -10.50 11.12
C VAL A 56 3.41 -9.96 12.53
N GLY A 57 2.64 -8.95 12.94
CA GLY A 57 2.87 -8.18 14.18
C GLY A 57 2.78 -6.66 14.02
N SER A 58 2.86 -6.14 12.79
CA SER A 58 2.68 -4.71 12.50
C SER A 58 1.20 -4.29 12.46
N VAL A 59 0.27 -5.25 12.53
CA VAL A 59 -1.14 -4.99 12.81
C VAL A 59 -1.29 -4.93 14.33
N SER A 60 -1.39 -3.72 14.88
CA SER A 60 -1.74 -3.51 16.29
C SER A 60 -2.96 -4.36 16.66
N LYS A 61 -2.94 -5.03 17.83
CA LYS A 61 -4.10 -5.77 18.37
C LYS A 61 -5.37 -4.92 18.41
N HIS A 62 -5.21 -3.61 18.52
CA HIS A 62 -6.28 -2.63 18.40
C HIS A 62 -5.88 -1.59 17.34
N PRO A 63 -6.26 -1.81 16.06
CA PRO A 63 -5.98 -0.85 15.01
C PRO A 63 -6.83 0.41 15.24
N LYS A 64 -6.22 1.59 15.07
CA LYS A 64 -6.96 2.85 15.04
C LYS A 64 -7.92 2.80 13.84
N LYS A 65 -9.19 3.10 14.08
CA LYS A 65 -10.19 3.19 13.02
C LYS A 65 -10.12 4.58 12.40
N LEU A 66 -9.95 4.65 11.08
CA LEU A 66 -10.09 5.91 10.36
C LEU A 66 -11.58 6.30 10.37
N THR A 67 -11.91 7.40 11.02
CA THR A 67 -13.26 7.95 11.04
C THR A 67 -13.22 9.43 10.67
N THR A 68 -14.25 9.92 9.98
CA THR A 68 -14.40 11.33 9.62
C THR A 68 -15.43 11.95 10.54
N ILE A 69 -14.98 12.68 11.56
CA ILE A 69 -15.85 13.46 12.46
C ILE A 69 -15.58 14.95 12.29
N ARG A 70 -16.62 15.77 12.46
CA ARG A 70 -16.49 17.22 12.49
C ARG A 70 -16.26 17.69 13.92
N LEU A 71 -15.24 18.49 14.12
CA LEU A 71 -14.90 19.12 15.41
C LEU A 71 -14.93 20.63 15.22
N SER A 72 -15.22 21.37 16.29
CA SER A 72 -15.19 22.83 16.29
C SER A 72 -13.82 23.36 15.86
N ALA A 73 -13.79 24.48 15.14
CA ALA A 73 -12.57 25.08 14.60
C ALA A 73 -11.55 25.38 15.71
N GLU A 74 -12.00 25.98 16.82
CA GLU A 74 -11.16 26.34 17.96
C GLU A 74 -10.42 25.14 18.56
N VAL A 75 -11.09 23.99 18.64
CA VAL A 75 -10.50 22.74 19.15
C VAL A 75 -9.38 22.29 18.21
N ILE A 76 -9.64 22.26 16.90
CA ILE A 76 -8.63 21.85 15.92
C ILE A 76 -7.43 22.80 15.94
N GLU A 77 -7.66 24.11 16.02
CA GLU A 77 -6.59 25.10 16.04
C GLU A 77 -5.70 24.98 17.27
N GLN A 78 -6.28 24.78 18.47
CA GLN A 78 -5.51 24.55 19.69
C GLN A 78 -4.63 23.30 19.59
N PHE A 79 -5.19 22.18 19.13
CA PHE A 79 -4.41 20.95 18.98
C PHE A 79 -3.34 21.09 17.89
N LYS A 80 -3.63 21.75 16.76
CA LYS A 80 -2.63 22.03 15.72
C LYS A 80 -1.49 22.92 16.21
N ALA A 81 -1.79 23.93 17.03
CA ALA A 81 -0.79 24.78 17.66
C ALA A 81 0.16 23.98 18.58
N ALA A 82 -0.31 22.86 19.14
CA ALA A 82 0.51 21.94 19.94
C ALA A 82 1.54 21.13 19.11
N GLY A 83 1.63 21.34 17.78
CA GLY A 83 2.68 20.82 16.92
C GLY A 83 2.43 19.41 16.36
N SER A 84 3.52 18.74 15.98
CA SER A 84 3.47 17.39 15.40
C SER A 84 2.75 16.40 16.32
N GLY A 85 1.93 15.52 15.74
CA GLY A 85 1.19 14.51 16.51
C GLY A 85 -0.09 15.03 17.18
N TRP A 86 -0.60 16.21 16.77
CA TRP A 86 -1.85 16.76 17.28
C TRP A 86 -3.05 15.81 17.19
N GLN A 87 -3.12 14.96 16.16
CA GLN A 87 -4.13 13.90 16.03
C GLN A 87 -4.02 12.82 17.11
N THR A 88 -2.80 12.50 17.56
CA THR A 88 -2.61 11.56 18.68
C THR A 88 -2.96 12.24 20.00
N LYS A 89 -2.66 13.54 20.15
CA LYS A 89 -3.03 14.30 21.35
C LYS A 89 -4.54 14.41 21.53
N ILE A 90 -5.29 14.64 20.47
CA ILE A 90 -6.76 14.67 20.56
C ILE A 90 -7.35 13.27 20.83
N ASP A 91 -6.78 12.20 20.28
CA ASP A 91 -7.17 10.82 20.62
C ASP A 91 -6.96 10.51 22.12
N LEU A 92 -5.84 10.97 22.68
CA LEU A 92 -5.56 10.82 24.12
C LEU A 92 -6.53 11.65 24.98
N ALA A 93 -6.82 12.90 24.58
CA ALA A 93 -7.78 13.74 25.30
C ALA A 93 -9.19 13.13 25.30
N LEU A 94 -9.64 12.55 24.18
CA LEU A 94 -10.92 11.86 24.11
C LEU A 94 -10.96 10.60 24.98
N LYS A 95 -9.84 9.87 25.07
CA LYS A 95 -9.73 8.71 25.98
C LYS A 95 -9.80 9.12 27.45
N ASP A 96 -9.09 10.19 27.82
CA ASP A 96 -9.12 10.72 29.18
C ASP A 96 -10.51 11.22 29.58
N TRP A 97 -11.20 11.90 28.66
CA TRP A 97 -12.58 12.34 28.86
C TRP A 97 -13.53 11.15 29.11
N LEU A 98 -13.36 10.03 28.40
CA LEU A 98 -14.16 8.81 28.59
C LEU A 98 -13.90 8.09 29.93
N LEU A 99 -12.77 8.35 30.61
CA LEU A 99 -12.53 7.80 31.94
C LEU A 99 -13.37 8.50 33.02
N THR A 100 -13.68 9.77 32.78
CA THR A 100 -14.35 10.65 33.74
C THR A 100 -15.82 10.88 33.41
N HIS A 101 -16.22 10.63 32.16
CA HIS A 101 -17.57 10.87 31.67
C HIS A 101 -18.10 9.66 30.90
N GLN A 102 -19.37 9.32 31.12
CA GLN A 102 -20.09 8.40 30.24
C GLN A 102 -20.75 9.20 29.09
N PRO A 103 -20.48 8.83 27.83
CA PRO A 103 -21.06 9.49 26.66
C PRO A 103 -22.55 9.22 26.48
#